data_AF-C6R725-F1
#
_entry.id   AF-C6R725-F1
#
_cell.length_a   1.000
_cell.length_b   1.000
_cell.length_c   1.000
_cell.angle_alpha   90.00
_cell.angle_beta   90.00
_cell.angle_gamma   90.00
#
_symmetry.space_group_name_H-M   'P 1'
#
loop_
_entity.id
_entity.type
_entity.pdbx_description
1 polymer ?
#
loop_
_entity_poly.entity_id
_entity_poly.type
_entity_poly.pdbx_seq_one_letter_code
_entity_poly.pdbx_strand_id
1 'polypeptide(L)'
;MEYIKVTGARENNLRDISLSIPKRQLTVFTGVSGSGKSSLVFDTIAAESQRLINETYPGFVQGFMPSLARPDVDKLEHLTAAIVVGQEPMAASSRSTFGTATDITAMLRVLYSRMATPRAGGSAAYSFNVPSASGQGAIEVNGTKEVRRFERTGGMCPECEGTGRGENLRYPVHRRPGVCHPRPAAVHLVRRRAPAPQARSAPER
;
A
#
# COMPACT_ATOMS: atom_id res chain seq x y z
N MET A 1 -21.11 -13.55 31.72
CA MET A 1 -20.10 -12.70 31.06
C MET A 1 -19.11 -13.60 30.33
N GLU A 2 -18.64 -13.18 29.16
CA GLU A 2 -17.67 -13.95 28.35
C GLU A 2 -16.24 -13.51 28.70
N TYR A 3 -15.31 -14.45 28.84
CA TYR A 3 -13.93 -14.20 29.25
C TYR A 3 -12.97 -14.87 28.28
N ILE A 4 -11.81 -14.24 28.05
CA ILE A 4 -10.63 -14.96 27.55
C ILE A 4 -10.01 -15.65 28.76
N LYS A 5 -9.85 -16.97 28.69
CA LYS A 5 -9.27 -17.76 29.78
C LYS A 5 -7.85 -18.16 29.42
N VAL A 6 -6.92 -17.84 30.29
CA VAL A 6 -5.52 -18.25 30.23
C VAL A 6 -5.29 -19.25 31.35
N THR A 7 -4.71 -20.40 31.05
CA THR A 7 -4.35 -21.42 32.04
C THR A 7 -2.90 -21.84 31.84
N GLY A 8 -2.11 -21.70 32.90
CA GLY A 8 -0.72 -22.13 32.97
C GLY A 8 0.22 -21.45 31.99
N ALA A 9 0.17 -20.12 31.86
CA ALA A 9 1.09 -19.39 30.99
C ALA A 9 2.50 -19.32 31.61
N ARG A 10 3.51 -19.72 30.83
CA ARG A 10 4.93 -19.83 31.22
C ARG A 10 5.90 -19.19 30.23
N GLU A 11 5.37 -18.49 29.22
CA GLU A 11 6.19 -17.76 28.24
C GLU A 11 7.20 -16.81 28.91
N ASN A 12 8.45 -16.87 28.47
CA ASN A 12 9.58 -16.12 29.03
C ASN A 12 9.77 -16.33 30.55
N ASN A 13 9.39 -15.35 31.37
CA ASN A 13 9.56 -15.36 32.82
C ASN A 13 8.24 -15.51 33.59
N LEU A 14 7.15 -15.85 32.89
CA LEU A 14 5.87 -16.16 33.53
C LEU A 14 6.00 -17.45 34.37
N ARG A 15 5.32 -17.47 35.51
CA ARG A 15 5.39 -18.57 36.48
C ARG A 15 4.02 -19.22 36.64
N ASP A 16 3.62 -19.98 35.62
CA ASP A 16 2.38 -20.76 35.59
C ASP A 16 1.11 -19.91 35.85
N ILE A 17 0.99 -18.81 35.12
CA ILE A 17 -0.05 -17.81 35.35
C ILE A 17 -1.38 -18.25 34.74
N SER A 18 -2.43 -18.28 35.57
CA SER A 18 -3.81 -18.54 35.15
C SER A 18 -4.71 -17.36 35.50
N LEU A 19 -5.47 -16.85 34.54
CA LEU A 19 -6.35 -15.69 34.72
C LEU A 19 -7.50 -15.66 33.71
N SER A 20 -8.51 -14.85 34.00
CA SER A 20 -9.64 -14.61 33.11
C SER A 20 -9.77 -13.13 32.79
N ILE A 21 -9.74 -12.77 31.50
CA ILE A 21 -9.85 -11.40 31.02
C ILE A 21 -11.28 -11.17 30.53
N PRO A 22 -12.04 -10.22 31.08
CA PRO A 22 -13.40 -9.96 30.63
C PRO A 22 -13.41 -9.42 29.20
N LYS A 23 -14.25 -9.99 28.34
CA LYS A 23 -14.47 -9.44 27.00
C LYS A 23 -15.34 -8.19 27.06
N ARG A 24 -15.19 -7.34 26.03
CA ARG A 24 -15.98 -6.10 25.84
C ARG A 24 -15.82 -5.09 26.98
N GLN A 25 -14.68 -5.13 27.67
CA GLN A 25 -14.30 -4.21 28.73
C GLN A 25 -12.86 -3.76 28.52
N LEU A 26 -12.53 -2.56 29.00
CA LEU A 26 -11.16 -2.08 29.01
C LEU A 26 -10.40 -2.78 30.14
N THR A 27 -9.48 -3.68 29.78
CA THR A 27 -8.57 -4.32 30.73
C THR A 27 -7.20 -3.68 30.64
N VAL A 28 -6.66 -3.23 31.77
CA VAL A 28 -5.33 -2.61 31.86
C VAL A 28 -4.41 -3.52 32.65
N PHE A 29 -3.28 -3.90 32.05
CA PHE A 29 -2.22 -4.66 32.72
C PHE A 29 -1.18 -3.69 33.29
N THR A 30 -1.05 -3.65 34.61
CA THR A 30 -0.12 -2.76 35.32
C THR A 30 0.94 -3.57 36.07
N GLY A 31 2.07 -2.94 36.39
CA GLY A 31 3.17 -3.58 37.12
C GLY A 31 4.55 -3.08 36.69
N VAL A 32 5.56 -3.33 37.52
CA VAL A 32 6.95 -2.90 37.30
C VAL A 32 7.56 -3.45 36.01
N SER A 33 8.61 -2.80 35.49
CA SER A 33 9.35 -3.32 34.33
C SER A 33 9.84 -4.75 34.59
N GLY A 34 9.78 -5.61 33.56
CA GLY A 34 10.19 -7.02 33.67
C GLY A 34 9.19 -7.95 34.39
N SER A 35 8.03 -7.47 34.85
CA SER A 35 7.05 -8.30 35.57
C SER A 35 6.32 -9.36 34.72
N GLY A 36 6.62 -9.46 33.41
CA GLY A 36 5.97 -10.42 32.50
C GLY A 36 4.67 -9.93 31.82
N LYS A 37 4.30 -8.64 31.94
CA LYS A 37 3.10 -8.09 31.27
C LYS A 37 3.13 -8.31 29.76
N SER A 38 4.26 -7.95 29.14
CA SER A 38 4.46 -8.10 27.70
C SER A 38 4.46 -9.58 27.29
N SER A 39 5.11 -10.43 28.08
CA SER A 39 5.12 -11.88 27.89
C SER A 39 3.71 -12.46 27.87
N LEU A 40 2.85 -12.02 28.80
CA LEU A 40 1.46 -12.47 28.85
C LEU A 40 0.61 -11.93 27.70
N VAL A 41 0.68 -10.63 27.42
CA VAL A 41 -0.23 -9.97 26.46
C VAL A 41 0.20 -10.21 25.02
N PHE A 42 1.48 -9.96 24.70
CA PHE A 42 1.98 -10.02 23.34
C PHE A 42 2.49 -11.43 23.01
N ASP A 43 3.40 -11.97 23.82
CA ASP A 43 4.09 -13.21 23.48
C ASP A 43 3.22 -14.46 23.72
N THR A 44 2.18 -14.37 24.57
CA THR A 44 1.25 -15.48 24.83
C THR A 44 -0.10 -15.26 24.13
N ILE A 45 -0.89 -14.28 24.57
CA ILE A 45 -2.28 -14.11 24.11
C ILE A 45 -2.34 -13.68 22.64
N ALA A 46 -1.61 -12.62 22.27
CA ALA A 46 -1.64 -12.12 20.90
C ALA A 46 -0.94 -13.07 19.92
N ALA A 47 0.18 -13.67 20.32
CA ALA A 47 0.87 -14.68 19.51
C ALA A 47 -0.05 -15.86 19.18
N GLU A 48 -0.75 -16.43 20.16
CA GLU A 48 -1.69 -17.53 19.91
C GLU A 48 -2.87 -17.09 19.05
N SER A 49 -3.42 -15.90 19.30
CA SER A 49 -4.49 -15.38 18.45
C SER A 49 -4.03 -15.22 17.00
N GLN A 50 -2.82 -14.70 16.75
CA GLN A 50 -2.31 -14.52 15.40
C GLN A 50 -2.04 -15.87 14.72
N ARG A 51 -1.52 -16.84 15.48
CA ARG A 51 -1.31 -18.21 15.01
C ARG A 51 -2.61 -18.86 14.55
N LEU A 52 -3.68 -18.75 15.34
CA LEU A 52 -5.00 -19.28 15.00
C LEU A 52 -5.60 -18.59 13.76
N ILE A 53 -5.39 -17.27 13.60
CA ILE A 53 -5.79 -16.57 12.37
C ILE A 53 -4.99 -17.11 11.17
N ASN A 54 -3.68 -17.32 11.32
CA ASN A 54 -2.83 -17.82 10.25
C ASN A 54 -3.28 -19.22 9.76
N GLU A 55 -3.81 -20.07 10.65
CA GLU A 55 -4.37 -21.38 10.30
C GLU A 55 -5.63 -21.30 9.43
N THR A 56 -6.32 -20.15 9.40
CA THR A 56 -7.51 -19.97 8.54
C THR A 56 -7.17 -19.68 7.07
N TYR A 57 -5.91 -19.37 6.75
CA TYR A 57 -5.50 -19.13 5.37
C TYR A 57 -5.35 -20.42 4.57
N PRO A 58 -5.52 -20.38 3.23
CA PRO A 58 -5.22 -21.52 2.38
C PRO A 58 -3.77 -22.00 2.53
N GLY A 59 -3.53 -23.31 2.49
CA GLY A 59 -2.20 -23.91 2.69
C GLY A 59 -1.11 -23.36 1.76
N PHE A 60 -1.46 -22.96 0.53
CA PHE A 60 -0.55 -22.28 -0.39
C PHE A 60 0.02 -20.97 0.21
N VAL A 61 -0.83 -20.17 0.86
CA VAL A 61 -0.42 -18.91 1.50
C VAL A 61 0.35 -19.19 2.78
N GLN A 62 -0.04 -20.22 3.54
CA GLN A 62 0.65 -20.61 4.78
C GLN A 62 2.13 -20.95 4.53
N GLY A 63 2.47 -21.55 3.37
CA GLY A 63 3.86 -21.84 2.99
C GLY A 63 4.77 -20.61 2.85
N PHE A 64 4.20 -19.41 2.71
CA PHE A 64 4.93 -18.13 2.65
C PHE A 64 4.81 -17.31 3.95
N MET A 65 4.04 -17.78 4.93
CA MET A 65 3.83 -17.07 6.18
C MET A 65 4.90 -17.43 7.22
N PRO A 66 5.25 -16.50 8.13
CA PRO A 66 6.12 -16.82 9.25
C PRO A 66 5.49 -17.93 10.11
N SER A 67 6.26 -18.99 10.40
CA SER A 67 5.83 -19.98 11.39
C SER A 67 5.89 -19.34 12.77
N LEU A 68 4.73 -18.99 13.33
CA LEU A 68 4.65 -18.55 14.71
C LEU A 68 4.77 -19.77 15.62
N ALA A 69 5.77 -19.77 16.49
CA ALA A 69 5.89 -20.79 17.53
C ALA A 69 4.65 -20.75 18.43
N ARG A 70 4.19 -21.92 18.88
CA ARG A 70 3.15 -21.97 19.92
C ARG A 70 3.75 -21.41 21.22
N PRO A 71 3.06 -20.49 21.90
CA PRO A 71 3.50 -20.03 23.21
C PRO A 71 3.40 -21.15 24.26
N ASP A 72 4.23 -21.09 25.30
CA ASP A 72 4.18 -22.01 26.43
C ASP A 72 3.01 -21.66 27.36
N VAL A 73 1.87 -22.31 27.11
CA VAL A 73 0.63 -22.17 27.87
C VAL A 73 -0.16 -23.47 27.80
N ASP A 74 -0.77 -23.90 28.91
CA ASP A 74 -1.55 -25.14 28.93
C ASP A 74 -2.85 -25.02 28.14
N LYS A 75 -3.54 -23.90 28.29
CA LYS A 75 -4.82 -23.66 27.62
C LYS A 75 -5.11 -22.17 27.42
N LEU A 76 -5.55 -21.83 26.20
CA LEU A 76 -6.14 -20.54 25.88
C LEU A 76 -7.54 -20.76 25.30
N GLU A 77 -8.56 -20.19 25.95
CA GLU A 77 -9.95 -20.34 25.53
C GLU A 77 -10.60 -19.01 25.19
N HIS A 78 -11.52 -19.09 24.23
CA HIS A 78 -12.34 -17.96 23.80
C HIS A 78 -11.51 -16.78 23.29
N LEU A 79 -10.37 -17.04 22.65
CA LEU A 79 -9.64 -16.00 21.95
C LEU A 79 -10.50 -15.39 20.83
N THR A 80 -10.34 -14.09 20.65
CA THR A 80 -10.84 -13.34 19.49
C THR A 80 -9.65 -12.85 18.71
N ALA A 81 -9.85 -12.55 17.42
CA ALA A 81 -8.78 -11.98 16.60
C ALA A 81 -8.14 -10.76 17.29
N ALA A 82 -6.87 -10.87 17.64
CA ALA A 82 -6.11 -9.83 18.29
C ALA A 82 -5.51 -8.89 17.23
N ILE A 83 -5.70 -7.58 17.44
CA ILE A 83 -4.99 -6.54 16.69
C ILE A 83 -3.98 -5.94 17.66
N VAL A 84 -2.70 -6.18 17.40
CA VAL A 84 -1.62 -5.62 18.21
C VAL A 84 -1.29 -4.22 17.71
N VAL A 85 -1.44 -3.23 18.59
CA VAL A 85 -1.02 -1.85 18.33
C VAL A 85 0.19 -1.57 19.19
N GLY A 86 1.37 -1.73 18.61
CA GLY A 86 2.67 -1.49 19.24
C GLY A 86 3.25 -0.11 18.91
N GLN A 87 4.42 0.18 19.50
CA GLN A 87 5.24 1.36 19.18
C GLN A 87 6.31 1.07 18.13
N GLU A 88 6.33 -0.14 17.58
CA GLU A 88 7.30 -0.52 16.55
C GLU A 88 7.16 0.42 15.34
N PRO A 89 8.29 0.94 14.81
CA PRO A 89 8.23 1.80 13.65
C PRO A 89 7.54 1.07 12.50
N MET A 90 6.55 1.72 11.88
CA MET A 90 6.08 1.28 10.57
C MET A 90 7.28 1.21 9.62
N ALA A 91 7.33 0.20 8.76
CA ALA A 91 8.44 -0.05 7.84
C ALA A 91 8.99 1.27 7.27
N ALA A 92 10.21 1.62 7.67
CA ALA A 92 10.81 2.92 7.43
C ALA A 92 11.14 3.07 5.95
N SER A 93 10.20 3.61 5.19
CA SER A 93 10.40 4.07 3.83
C SER A 93 10.08 5.56 3.78
N SER A 94 10.87 6.34 3.05
CA SER A 94 10.55 7.74 2.73
C SER A 94 9.20 7.88 1.99
N ARG A 95 8.68 6.77 1.43
CA ARG A 95 7.36 6.69 0.80
C ARG A 95 6.23 6.34 1.79
N SER A 96 6.57 5.99 3.03
CA SER A 96 5.62 5.75 4.12
C SER A 96 5.37 7.07 4.85
N THR A 97 4.24 7.70 4.54
CA THR A 97 3.79 8.97 5.10
C THR A 97 2.51 8.76 5.89
N PHE A 98 2.11 9.75 6.69
CA PHE A 98 0.79 9.74 7.33
C PHE A 98 -0.34 9.52 6.33
N GLY A 99 -0.25 10.13 5.14
CA GLY A 99 -1.27 9.99 4.09
C GLY A 99 -1.33 8.59 3.47
N THR A 100 -0.23 7.83 3.45
CA THR A 100 -0.26 6.41 3.03
C THR A 100 -0.70 5.49 4.14
N ALA A 101 -0.33 5.77 5.40
CA ALA A 101 -0.72 4.96 6.55
C ALA A 101 -2.24 5.00 6.81
N THR A 102 -2.90 6.10 6.43
CA THR A 102 -4.33 6.35 6.64
C THR A 102 -5.16 6.20 5.36
N ASP A 103 -4.55 5.78 4.25
CA ASP A 103 -5.17 5.75 2.90
C ASP A 103 -5.73 7.08 2.37
N ILE A 104 -5.49 8.20 3.06
CA ILE A 104 -5.87 9.55 2.60
C ILE A 104 -5.31 9.82 1.21
N THR A 105 -4.04 9.47 0.95
CA THR A 105 -3.42 9.65 -0.37
C THR A 105 -4.15 8.85 -1.45
N ALA A 106 -4.62 7.64 -1.16
CA ALA A 106 -5.37 6.84 -2.13
C ALA A 106 -6.71 7.50 -2.49
N MET A 107 -7.43 8.00 -1.49
CA MET A 107 -8.69 8.73 -1.70
C MET A 107 -8.46 10.02 -2.49
N LEU A 108 -7.44 10.80 -2.13
CA LEU A 108 -7.07 12.02 -2.85
C LEU A 108 -6.72 11.73 -4.31
N ARG A 109 -6.00 10.64 -4.61
CA ARG A 109 -5.68 10.25 -5.99
C ARG A 109 -6.94 10.01 -6.83
N VAL A 110 -7.96 9.37 -6.27
CA VAL A 110 -9.26 9.18 -6.96
C VAL A 110 -9.95 10.53 -7.14
N LEU A 111 -9.99 11.34 -6.10
CA LEU A 111 -10.61 12.67 -6.09
C LEU A 111 -10.01 13.58 -7.17
N TYR A 112 -8.68 13.74 -7.18
CA TYR A 112 -7.96 14.57 -8.15
C TYR A 112 -8.08 14.03 -9.57
N SER A 113 -8.10 12.70 -9.77
CA SER A 113 -8.30 12.14 -11.12
C SER A 113 -9.63 12.55 -11.77
N ARG A 114 -10.63 12.89 -10.95
CA ARG A 114 -11.95 13.31 -11.42
C ARG A 114 -12.10 14.82 -11.49
N MET A 115 -11.53 15.57 -10.54
CA MET A 115 -11.84 16.99 -10.35
C MET A 115 -10.67 17.96 -10.52
N ALA A 116 -9.43 17.47 -10.62
CA ALA A 116 -8.28 18.37 -10.76
C ALA A 116 -8.38 19.22 -12.04
N THR A 117 -8.06 20.50 -11.94
CA THR A 117 -7.89 21.37 -13.11
C THR A 117 -6.54 22.08 -12.99
N PRO A 118 -5.58 21.85 -13.91
CA PRO A 118 -5.64 20.92 -15.04
C PRO A 118 -5.64 19.44 -14.59
N ARG A 119 -6.20 18.56 -15.44
CA ARG A 119 -6.20 17.10 -15.19
C ARG A 119 -4.85 16.49 -15.59
N ALA A 120 -4.28 15.66 -14.71
CA ALA A 120 -3.03 14.94 -14.97
C ALA A 120 -3.24 13.51 -15.51
N GLY A 121 -4.48 12.98 -15.45
CA GLY A 121 -4.83 11.65 -15.92
C GLY A 121 -5.62 10.85 -14.89
N GLY A 122 -5.54 9.52 -14.95
CA GLY A 122 -6.16 8.63 -13.97
C GLY A 122 -5.47 8.67 -12.60
N SER A 123 -5.98 7.93 -11.61
CA SER A 123 -5.43 7.90 -10.24
C SER A 123 -3.96 7.47 -10.15
N ALA A 124 -3.43 6.78 -11.16
CA ALA A 124 -2.01 6.42 -11.27
C ALA A 124 -1.11 7.65 -11.51
N ALA A 125 -1.60 8.65 -12.24
CA ALA A 125 -0.86 9.88 -12.52
C ALA A 125 -0.63 10.75 -11.26
N TYR A 126 -1.40 10.51 -10.20
CA TYR A 126 -1.27 11.17 -8.89
C TYR A 126 -0.52 10.30 -7.87
N SER A 127 0.04 9.16 -8.28
CA SER A 127 0.76 8.24 -7.39
C SER A 127 2.25 8.45 -7.46
N PHE A 128 2.90 8.75 -6.34
CA PHE A 128 4.37 8.75 -6.27
C PHE A 128 4.99 7.35 -6.29
N ASN A 129 4.18 6.29 -6.15
CA ASN A 129 4.63 4.89 -6.22
C ASN A 129 4.51 4.28 -7.63
N VAL A 130 3.97 5.00 -8.62
CA VAL A 130 3.75 4.45 -9.97
C VAL A 130 4.58 5.22 -11.01
N PRO A 131 5.58 4.59 -11.64
CA PRO A 131 6.31 5.21 -12.76
C PRO A 131 5.43 5.34 -14.00
N SER A 132 5.73 6.36 -14.79
CA SER A 132 5.21 6.42 -16.16
C SER A 132 5.89 5.34 -17.00
N ALA A 133 5.12 4.68 -17.86
CA ALA A 133 5.63 3.63 -18.73
C ALA A 133 5.12 3.84 -20.15
N SER A 134 5.93 3.49 -21.14
CA SER A 134 5.54 3.47 -22.55
C SER A 134 6.01 2.18 -23.19
N GLY A 135 5.27 1.70 -24.19
CA GLY A 135 5.59 0.49 -24.91
C GLY A 135 4.98 0.51 -26.30
N GLN A 136 5.40 -0.45 -27.12
CA GLN A 136 4.89 -0.64 -28.46
C GLN A 136 4.72 -2.12 -28.73
N GLY A 137 3.60 -2.50 -29.36
CA GLY A 137 3.32 -3.86 -29.79
C GLY A 137 2.76 -3.84 -31.20
N ALA A 138 3.01 -4.90 -31.97
CA ALA A 138 2.37 -5.12 -33.26
C ALA A 138 1.19 -6.07 -33.08
N ILE A 139 0.04 -5.69 -33.61
CA ILE A 139 -1.15 -6.54 -33.65
C ILE A 139 -1.43 -6.81 -35.13
N GLU A 140 -1.57 -8.09 -35.48
CA GLU A 140 -1.99 -8.48 -36.82
C GLU A 140 -3.50 -8.76 -36.78
N VAL A 141 -4.25 -7.97 -37.54
CA VAL A 141 -5.70 -8.16 -37.71
C VAL A 141 -5.96 -8.30 -39.20
N ASN A 142 -6.52 -9.43 -39.62
CA ASN A 142 -6.83 -9.72 -41.03
C ASN A 142 -5.62 -9.56 -41.97
N GLY A 143 -4.44 -10.08 -41.59
CA GLY A 143 -3.21 -10.00 -42.40
C GLY A 143 -2.57 -8.61 -42.46
N THR A 144 -3.15 -7.61 -41.79
CA THR A 144 -2.56 -6.28 -41.66
C THR A 144 -1.87 -6.16 -40.31
N LYS A 145 -0.53 -6.06 -40.34
CA LYS A 145 0.28 -5.83 -39.14
C LYS A 145 0.27 -4.35 -38.77
N GLU A 146 -0.46 -4.00 -37.72
CA GLU A 146 -0.56 -2.64 -37.23
C GLU A 146 0.24 -2.49 -35.93
N VAL A 147 1.18 -1.54 -35.92
CA VAL A 147 1.99 -1.26 -34.73
C VAL A 147 1.28 -0.22 -33.86
N ARG A 148 0.90 -0.62 -32.65
CA ARG A 148 0.26 0.24 -31.65
C ARG A 148 1.27 0.63 -30.58
N ARG A 149 1.40 1.93 -30.33
CA ARG A 149 2.12 2.48 -29.19
C ARG A 149 1.13 2.73 -28.06
N PHE A 150 1.50 2.41 -26.84
CA PHE A 150 0.74 2.75 -25.65
C PHE A 150 1.62 3.51 -24.66
N GLU A 151 1.01 4.44 -23.95
CA GLU A 151 1.63 5.21 -22.89
C GLU A 151 0.71 5.19 -21.67
N ARG A 152 1.30 4.99 -20.50
CA ARG A 152 0.62 5.01 -19.21
C ARG A 152 1.30 6.05 -18.33
N THR A 153 0.57 7.09 -17.98
CA THR A 153 1.05 8.14 -17.09
C THR A 153 0.99 7.69 -15.63
N GLY A 154 2.15 7.71 -14.97
CA GLY A 154 2.34 7.54 -13.54
C GLY A 154 2.89 8.82 -12.89
N GLY A 155 2.63 9.01 -11.60
CA GLY A 155 3.00 10.22 -10.86
C GLY A 155 4.38 10.19 -10.19
N MET A 156 5.12 9.08 -10.30
CA MET A 156 6.45 8.96 -9.69
C MET A 156 7.45 9.86 -10.43
N CYS A 157 8.13 10.74 -9.69
CA CYS A 157 9.27 11.50 -10.24
C CYS A 157 10.40 10.49 -10.53
N PRO A 158 10.94 10.41 -11.76
CA PRO A 158 11.99 9.46 -12.11
C PRO A 158 13.34 9.78 -11.44
N GLU A 159 13.54 11.01 -10.95
CA GLU A 159 14.81 11.44 -10.35
C GLU A 159 14.93 11.14 -8.86
N CYS A 160 13.82 11.19 -8.11
CA CYS A 160 13.78 10.82 -6.69
C CYS A 160 13.00 9.54 -6.45
N GLU A 161 12.51 8.91 -7.52
CA GLU A 161 11.67 7.73 -7.50
C GLU A 161 10.43 7.87 -6.58
N GLY A 162 9.92 9.10 -6.41
CA GLY A 162 8.77 9.36 -5.55
C GLY A 162 9.08 9.41 -4.05
N THR A 163 10.35 9.44 -3.64
CA THR A 163 10.74 9.63 -2.24
C THR A 163 10.64 11.10 -1.78
N GLY A 164 10.57 12.03 -2.74
CA GLY A 164 10.69 13.47 -2.47
C GLY A 164 12.13 13.85 -2.11
N ARG A 165 12.50 15.12 -2.30
CA ARG A 165 13.72 15.68 -1.70
C ARG A 165 13.28 16.72 -0.68
N GLY A 166 13.86 16.68 0.52
CA GLY A 166 13.44 17.47 1.69
C GLY A 166 13.66 18.98 1.60
N GLU A 167 14.05 19.52 0.44
CA GLU A 167 14.24 20.96 0.26
C GLU A 167 13.04 21.56 -0.50
N ASN A 168 12.28 22.39 0.23
CA ASN A 168 11.22 23.30 -0.25
C ASN A 168 9.78 22.77 -0.26
N LEU A 169 9.22 22.65 0.96
CA LEU A 169 7.79 22.81 1.25
C LEU A 169 7.36 24.30 1.31
N ARG A 170 8.10 25.21 0.65
CA ARG A 170 7.62 26.56 0.37
C ARG A 170 7.03 26.53 -1.03
N TYR A 171 5.71 26.67 -1.17
CA TYR A 171 5.07 26.93 -2.47
C TYR A 171 5.52 28.31 -2.99
N PRO A 172 6.32 28.44 -4.07
CA PRO A 172 6.62 29.71 -4.67
C PRO A 172 5.97 29.76 -6.06
N VAL A 173 5.03 30.68 -6.24
CA VAL A 173 4.21 30.77 -7.46
C VAL A 173 5.05 31.05 -8.72
N HIS A 174 6.31 31.49 -8.61
CA HIS A 174 7.16 31.73 -9.79
C HIS A 174 8.65 31.54 -9.48
N ARG A 175 9.26 30.45 -9.98
CA ARG A 175 10.59 30.37 -10.66
C ARG A 175 11.20 28.96 -10.58
N ARG A 176 11.84 28.52 -11.69
CA ARG A 176 12.72 27.34 -11.76
C ARG A 176 14.09 27.69 -11.16
N PRO A 177 14.59 26.94 -10.17
CA PRO A 177 15.54 25.84 -10.40
C PRO A 177 15.21 24.57 -9.57
N GLY A 178 15.53 23.38 -10.10
CA GLY A 178 15.49 22.10 -9.34
C GLY A 178 14.13 21.40 -9.23
N VAL A 179 13.23 21.62 -10.18
CA VAL A 179 11.84 21.14 -10.07
C VAL A 179 11.72 19.65 -10.44
N CYS A 180 11.37 18.78 -9.50
CA CYS A 180 10.70 17.49 -9.80
C CYS A 180 9.32 17.84 -10.40
N HIS A 181 9.31 18.27 -11.66
CA HIS A 181 8.08 18.40 -12.42
C HIS A 181 7.56 16.98 -12.65
N PRO A 182 6.29 16.65 -12.38
CA PRO A 182 5.59 15.83 -13.36
C PRO A 182 5.72 16.65 -14.64
N ARG A 183 6.50 16.20 -15.62
CA ARG A 183 6.27 16.72 -16.97
C ARG A 183 4.76 16.55 -17.14
N PRO A 184 3.95 17.61 -17.36
CA PRO A 184 2.67 17.36 -17.97
C PRO A 184 3.05 16.52 -19.18
N ALA A 185 2.47 15.33 -19.31
CA ALA A 185 2.55 14.60 -20.56
C ALA A 185 2.34 15.69 -21.61
N ALA A 186 3.39 16.00 -22.38
CA ALA A 186 3.22 16.89 -23.49
C ALA A 186 2.14 16.15 -24.26
N VAL A 187 0.94 16.71 -24.29
CA VAL A 187 -0.06 16.33 -25.26
C VAL A 187 0.69 16.62 -26.55
N HIS A 188 1.39 15.61 -27.07
CA HIS A 188 1.90 15.62 -28.41
C HIS A 188 0.62 15.68 -29.22
N LEU A 189 0.21 16.92 -29.52
CA LEU A 189 -0.70 17.21 -30.59
C LEU A 189 0.03 16.72 -31.82
N VAL A 190 -0.10 15.43 -32.12
CA VAL A 190 0.22 14.88 -33.41
C VAL A 190 -0.70 15.66 -34.34
N ARG A 191 -0.16 16.72 -34.96
CA ARG A 191 -0.77 17.30 -36.16
C ARG A 191 -0.91 16.14 -37.12
N ARG A 192 -2.10 15.54 -37.18
CA ARG A 192 -2.50 14.73 -38.33
C ARG A 192 -2.38 15.68 -39.51
N ARG A 193 -1.31 15.55 -40.30
CA ARG A 193 -1.34 16.09 -41.66
C ARG A 193 -2.54 15.41 -42.32
N ALA A 194 -3.53 16.22 -42.69
CA ALA A 194 -4.58 15.73 -43.58
C ALA A 194 -3.89 15.12 -44.82
N PRO A 195 -4.33 13.94 -45.29
CA PRO A 195 -3.84 13.44 -46.57
C PRO A 195 -4.14 14.49 -47.65
N ALA A 196 -3.13 14.77 -48.49
CA ALA A 196 -3.29 15.68 -49.62
C ALA A 196 -4.47 15.20 -50.50
N PRO A 197 -5.31 16.11 -51.02
CA PRO A 197 -6.40 15.71 -51.90
C PRO A 197 -5.79 15.04 -53.14
N GLN A 198 -6.16 13.78 -53.38
CA GLN A 198 -5.83 13.10 -54.62
C GLN A 198 -6.51 13.87 -55.76
N ALA A 199 -5.71 14.41 -56.66
CA ALA A 199 -6.20 15.01 -57.89
C ALA A 199 -6.96 13.94 -58.69
N ARG A 200 -8.27 14.13 -58.83
CA ARG A 200 -9.06 13.37 -59.81
C ARG A 200 -8.64 13.86 -61.19
N SER A 201 -8.00 12.99 -61.96
CA SER A 201 -7.87 13.18 -63.41
C SER A 201 -9.28 13.20 -64.02
N ALA A 202 -9.61 14.28 -64.72
CA ALA A 202 -10.79 14.36 -65.57
C ALA A 202 -10.58 13.49 -66.82
N PRO A 203 -11.63 12.88 -67.39
CA PRO A 203 -11.52 12.14 -68.64
C PRO A 203 -11.33 13.13 -69.81
N GLU A 204 -10.29 12.92 -70.61
CA GLU A 204 -10.14 13.61 -71.90
C GLU A 204 -11.23 13.15 -72.88
N ARG A 205 -11.70 14.10 -73.68
CA ARG A 205 -12.69 13.92 -74.75
C ARG A 205 -12.06 13.27 -75.98
#